data_AF-A0AAD0WA92-F1
#
_entry.id   AF-A0AAD0WA92-F1
#
_cell.length_a   1.000
_cell.length_b   1.000
_cell.length_c   1.000
_cell.angle_alpha   90.00
_cell.angle_beta   90.00
_cell.angle_gamma   90.00
#
_symmetry.space_group_name_H-M   'P 1'
#
loop_
_entity.id
_entity.type
_entity.pdbx_description
1 polymer ?
#
loop_
_entity_poly.entity_id
_entity_poly.type
_entity_poly.pdbx_seq_one_letter_code
_entity_poly.pdbx_strand_id
1 'polypeptide(L)'
;MERLARGCSQLDAERILPRQSADEVRRLLISLENYGVIRPLAPARGKTGLEVLLEVEDLSNRLLYQTLYRNPFWTHCQNASQPGDIPERVFHGMVIENYHFLFRESYFDAPVLSYVPNTQVRLAMNAFFAEEYGHDELLLQALNRIGVSREDLAHTVPLPQTMALCNALAYWSHNDPLFFFTTLGILEGKDIRQDSFLDAAYRLGVDAEFLRPVKAHSDINLKGEHGSLTRKIFAQIPVVDQETARRLLAQTHLFVELYDAFYSAVWRHYLHADTLLRRIEHY
;
A
#
# COMPACT_ATOMS: atom_id res chain seq x y z
N MET A 1 -21.40 25.78 57.24
CA MET A 1 -20.41 24.77 57.68
C MET A 1 -21.17 23.54 58.14
N GLU A 2 -21.27 22.50 57.30
CA GLU A 2 -21.16 21.11 57.75
C GLU A 2 -21.06 20.15 56.54
N ARG A 3 -19.80 19.78 56.29
CA ARG A 3 -19.24 18.54 55.75
C ARG A 3 -20.11 17.59 54.89
N LEU A 4 -19.65 17.42 53.65
CA LEU A 4 -19.49 16.12 53.00
C LEU A 4 -18.93 15.08 53.99
N ALA A 5 -19.70 14.03 54.31
CA ALA A 5 -19.19 12.70 54.71
C ALA A 5 -20.34 11.72 55.02
N ARG A 6 -20.93 11.10 54.00
CA ARG A 6 -21.34 9.69 54.07
C ARG A 6 -21.10 9.07 52.69
N GLY A 7 -20.09 8.22 52.60
CA GLY A 7 -19.83 7.44 51.40
C GLY A 7 -21.07 6.62 51.08
N CYS A 8 -21.54 6.72 49.83
CA CYS A 8 -22.52 5.79 49.29
C CYS A 8 -21.92 4.39 49.40
N SER A 9 -22.44 3.54 50.28
CA SER A 9 -21.99 2.15 50.35
C SER A 9 -22.34 1.45 49.04
N GLN A 10 -21.66 0.35 48.70
CA GLN A 10 -22.03 -0.46 47.53
C GLN A 10 -23.52 -0.86 47.57
N LEU A 11 -24.06 -1.09 48.77
CA LEU A 11 -25.48 -1.36 49.01
C LEU A 11 -26.38 -0.13 48.71
N ASP A 12 -25.92 1.08 48.99
CA ASP A 12 -26.66 2.31 48.67
C ASP A 12 -26.64 2.59 47.16
N ALA A 13 -25.52 2.31 46.49
CA ALA A 13 -25.39 2.43 45.04
C ALA A 13 -26.28 1.40 44.31
N GLU A 14 -26.32 0.15 44.79
CA GLU A 14 -27.21 -0.91 44.27
C GLU A 14 -28.70 -0.63 44.50
N ARG A 15 -29.05 0.24 45.45
CA ARG A 15 -30.43 0.66 45.74
C ARG A 15 -30.90 1.84 44.89
N ILE A 16 -29.96 2.67 44.42
CA ILE A 16 -30.22 3.90 43.66
C ILE A 16 -30.09 3.65 42.16
N LEU A 17 -29.17 2.78 41.74
CA LEU A 17 -29.08 2.34 40.35
C LEU A 17 -30.26 1.40 40.06
N PRO A 18 -31.10 1.69 39.06
CA PRO A 18 -32.14 0.75 38.68
C PRO A 18 -31.47 -0.57 38.31
N ARG A 19 -31.67 -1.61 39.13
CA ARG A 19 -31.36 -2.98 38.75
C ARG A 19 -32.23 -3.25 37.54
N GLN A 20 -31.65 -3.09 36.34
CA GLN A 20 -32.38 -3.40 35.13
C GLN A 20 -32.85 -4.84 35.26
N SER A 21 -34.16 -5.01 35.24
CA SER A 21 -34.75 -6.34 35.26
C SER A 21 -34.17 -7.13 34.08
N ALA A 22 -34.05 -8.45 34.23
CA ALA A 22 -33.62 -9.31 33.13
C ALA A 22 -34.48 -9.08 31.86
N ASP A 23 -35.73 -8.65 32.04
CA ASP A 23 -36.67 -8.28 30.97
C ASP A 23 -36.34 -6.97 30.27
N GLU A 24 -35.79 -5.98 30.97
CA GLU A 24 -35.33 -4.72 30.36
C GLU A 24 -34.05 -4.95 29.54
N VAL A 25 -33.10 -5.73 30.09
CA VAL A 25 -31.90 -6.13 29.36
C VAL A 25 -32.28 -6.96 28.13
N ARG A 26 -33.21 -7.91 28.26
CA ARG A 26 -33.71 -8.70 27.13
C ARG A 26 -34.39 -7.81 26.08
N ARG A 27 -35.23 -6.86 26.49
CA ARG A 27 -35.88 -5.90 25.56
C ARG A 27 -34.88 -5.00 24.84
N LEU A 28 -33.84 -4.56 25.54
CA LEU A 28 -32.74 -3.81 24.93
C LEU A 28 -32.00 -4.67 23.90
N LEU A 29 -31.59 -5.89 24.25
CA LEU A 29 -30.92 -6.80 23.33
C LEU A 29 -31.77 -7.11 22.08
N ILE A 30 -33.07 -7.40 22.25
CA ILE A 30 -33.99 -7.60 21.13
C ILE A 30 -34.10 -6.34 20.27
N SER A 31 -34.16 -5.16 20.89
CA SER A 31 -34.23 -3.90 20.15
C SER A 31 -32.93 -3.69 19.35
N LEU A 32 -31.77 -3.88 19.98
CA LEU A 32 -30.48 -3.80 19.32
C LEU A 32 -30.35 -4.82 18.18
N GLU A 33 -30.90 -6.03 18.32
CA GLU A 33 -30.94 -7.03 17.26
C GLU A 33 -31.88 -6.62 16.11
N ASN A 34 -33.09 -6.13 16.42
CA ASN A 34 -34.06 -5.65 15.43
C ASN A 34 -33.55 -4.45 14.62
N TYR A 35 -32.78 -3.56 15.28
CA TYR A 35 -32.11 -2.44 14.62
C TYR A 35 -30.75 -2.83 14.00
N GLY A 36 -30.35 -4.10 14.08
CA GLY A 36 -29.12 -4.62 13.46
C GLY A 36 -27.81 -4.18 14.12
N VAL A 37 -27.88 -3.61 15.33
CA VAL A 37 -26.74 -3.14 16.13
C VAL A 37 -25.97 -4.30 16.75
N ILE A 38 -26.67 -5.35 17.19
CA ILE A 38 -26.08 -6.63 17.61
C ILE A 38 -26.64 -7.75 16.75
N ARG A 39 -25.88 -8.82 16.54
CA ARG A 39 -26.33 -9.99 15.76
C ARG A 39 -25.88 -11.27 16.47
N PRO A 40 -26.63 -12.37 16.36
CA PRO A 40 -26.18 -13.66 16.86
C PRO A 40 -24.83 -14.02 16.25
N LEU A 41 -23.92 -14.55 17.05
CA LEU A 41 -22.69 -15.18 16.57
C LEU A 41 -23.06 -16.48 15.83
N ALA A 42 -23.47 -16.36 14.57
CA ALA A 42 -23.41 -17.49 13.66
C ALA A 42 -21.93 -17.85 13.45
N PRO A 43 -21.56 -19.14 13.30
CA PRO A 43 -20.23 -19.46 12.82
C PRO A 43 -20.02 -18.70 11.52
N ALA A 44 -18.99 -17.88 11.48
CA ALA A 44 -18.72 -17.01 10.34
C ALA A 44 -18.57 -17.90 9.10
N ARG A 45 -19.54 -17.81 8.18
CA ARG A 45 -19.50 -18.52 6.91
C ARG A 45 -18.65 -17.70 5.96
N GLY A 46 -17.55 -18.29 5.50
CA GLY A 46 -16.60 -17.60 4.65
C GLY A 46 -15.41 -18.49 4.32
N LYS A 47 -14.43 -17.90 3.68
CA LYS A 47 -13.12 -18.51 3.41
C LYS A 47 -12.14 -18.01 4.45
N THR A 48 -11.08 -18.76 4.72
CA THR A 48 -9.95 -18.24 5.49
C THR A 48 -9.28 -17.09 4.75
N GLY A 49 -8.54 -16.24 5.46
CA GLY A 49 -7.77 -15.17 4.83
C GLY A 49 -6.82 -15.70 3.75
N LEU A 50 -6.14 -16.81 4.02
CA LEU A 50 -5.21 -17.42 3.06
C LEU A 50 -5.90 -17.91 1.79
N GLU A 51 -7.07 -18.55 1.88
CA GLU A 51 -7.83 -18.97 0.70
C GLU A 51 -8.21 -17.78 -0.18
N VAL A 52 -8.68 -16.68 0.43
CA VAL A 52 -9.01 -15.46 -0.33
C VAL A 52 -7.76 -14.81 -0.91
N LEU A 53 -6.66 -14.77 -0.16
CA LEU A 53 -5.40 -14.22 -0.66
C LEU A 53 -4.89 -15.00 -1.87
N LEU A 54 -4.97 -16.33 -1.86
CA LEU A 54 -4.54 -17.15 -3.00
C LEU A 54 -5.37 -16.83 -4.26
N GLU A 55 -6.69 -16.64 -4.12
CA GLU A 55 -7.54 -16.24 -5.25
C GLU A 55 -7.18 -14.84 -5.78
N VAL A 56 -6.82 -13.91 -4.88
CA VAL A 56 -6.35 -12.58 -5.25
C VAL A 56 -4.96 -12.66 -5.91
N GLU A 57 -4.02 -13.44 -5.38
CA GLU A 57 -2.69 -13.65 -5.97
C GLU A 57 -2.81 -14.27 -7.37
N ASP A 58 -3.67 -15.28 -7.56
CA ASP A 58 -3.93 -15.90 -8.86
C ASP A 58 -4.54 -14.91 -9.88
N LEU A 59 -5.48 -14.08 -9.43
CA LEU A 59 -6.06 -13.02 -10.26
C LEU A 59 -5.02 -11.96 -10.62
N SER A 60 -4.31 -11.42 -9.63
CA SER A 60 -3.27 -10.43 -9.81
C SER A 60 -2.20 -10.93 -10.78
N ASN A 61 -1.67 -12.13 -10.58
CA ASN A 61 -0.66 -12.72 -11.46
C ASN A 61 -1.17 -12.77 -12.91
N ARG A 62 -2.36 -13.33 -13.13
CA ARG A 62 -2.97 -13.40 -14.47
C ARG A 62 -3.12 -12.02 -15.11
N LEU A 63 -3.58 -11.02 -14.36
CA LEU A 63 -3.74 -9.66 -14.86
C LEU A 63 -2.39 -9.00 -15.17
N LEU A 64 -1.39 -9.15 -14.30
CA LEU A 64 -0.02 -8.66 -14.51
C LEU A 64 0.61 -9.29 -15.76
N TYR A 65 0.38 -10.59 -15.99
CA TYR A 65 0.79 -11.27 -17.23
C TYR A 65 0.13 -10.71 -18.50
N GLN A 66 -1.12 -10.27 -18.38
CA GLN A 66 -1.89 -9.74 -19.51
C GLN A 66 -1.62 -8.26 -19.77
N THR A 67 -1.19 -7.50 -18.76
CA THR A 67 -1.02 -6.05 -18.80
C THR A 67 0.44 -5.67 -18.60
N LEU A 68 0.92 -5.68 -17.36
CA LEU A 68 2.23 -5.16 -16.96
C LEU A 68 3.40 -5.75 -17.76
N TYR A 69 3.46 -7.06 -18.00
CA TYR A 69 4.57 -7.63 -18.78
C TYR A 69 4.50 -7.33 -20.28
N ARG A 70 3.37 -6.82 -20.77
CA ARG A 70 3.20 -6.29 -22.12
C ARG A 70 3.31 -4.77 -22.16
N ASN A 71 3.51 -4.13 -21.01
CA ASN A 71 3.72 -2.70 -20.93
C ASN A 71 4.96 -2.31 -21.75
N PRO A 72 4.91 -1.21 -22.52
CA PRO A 72 6.06 -0.74 -23.30
C PRO A 72 7.31 -0.58 -22.45
N PHE A 73 7.20 -0.01 -21.24
CA PHE A 73 8.33 0.18 -20.33
C PHE A 73 9.07 -1.14 -20.10
N TRP A 74 8.35 -2.16 -19.62
CA TRP A 74 8.93 -3.45 -19.26
C TRP A 74 9.40 -4.24 -20.47
N THR A 75 8.65 -4.18 -21.58
CA THR A 75 9.03 -4.85 -22.83
C THR A 75 10.33 -4.27 -23.38
N HIS A 76 10.52 -2.96 -23.32
CA HIS A 76 11.78 -2.33 -23.72
C HIS A 76 12.91 -2.67 -22.75
N CYS A 77 12.71 -2.61 -21.43
CA CYS A 77 13.74 -3.02 -20.46
C CYS A 77 14.21 -4.48 -20.68
N GLN A 78 13.29 -5.39 -21.02
CA GLN A 78 13.64 -6.79 -21.28
C GLN A 78 14.41 -7.00 -22.60
N ASN A 79 14.11 -6.21 -23.64
CA ASN A 79 14.65 -6.45 -24.99
C ASN A 79 15.82 -5.53 -25.37
N ALA A 80 15.98 -4.39 -24.70
CA ALA A 80 17.05 -3.44 -25.00
C ALA A 80 18.43 -4.08 -24.77
N SER A 81 19.35 -3.88 -25.70
CA SER A 81 20.65 -4.55 -25.70
C SER A 81 21.83 -3.63 -26.02
N GLN A 82 21.58 -2.44 -26.57
CA GLN A 82 22.61 -1.47 -26.96
C GLN A 82 22.34 -0.09 -26.35
N PRO A 83 23.39 0.64 -25.91
CA PRO A 83 23.23 2.02 -25.44
C PRO A 83 22.40 2.86 -26.42
N GLY A 84 21.39 3.56 -25.89
CA GLY A 84 20.46 4.38 -26.68
C GLY A 84 19.15 3.70 -27.09
N ASP A 85 19.02 2.37 -26.94
CA ASP A 85 17.73 1.65 -27.16
C ASP A 85 16.61 2.20 -26.27
N ILE A 86 16.96 2.65 -25.08
CA ILE A 86 16.11 3.40 -24.16
C ILE A 86 16.84 4.69 -23.81
N PRO A 87 16.24 5.88 -24.02
CA PRO A 87 16.85 7.14 -23.61
C PRO A 87 17.08 7.18 -22.09
N GLU A 88 18.26 7.66 -21.67
CA GLU A 88 18.64 7.74 -20.26
C GLU A 88 17.62 8.50 -19.39
N ARG A 89 16.98 9.52 -19.95
CA ARG A 89 15.88 10.28 -19.31
C ARG A 89 14.69 9.40 -18.86
N VAL A 90 14.45 8.24 -19.47
CA VAL A 90 13.42 7.29 -19.03
C VAL A 90 13.81 6.63 -17.72
N PHE A 91 15.10 6.29 -17.54
CA PHE A 91 15.62 5.77 -16.27
C PHE A 91 15.57 6.83 -15.18
N HIS A 92 16.00 8.06 -15.48
CA HIS A 92 15.89 9.18 -14.54
C HIS A 92 14.44 9.46 -14.15
N GLY A 93 13.54 9.48 -15.13
CA GLY A 93 12.12 9.70 -14.91
C GLY A 93 11.47 8.61 -14.06
N MET A 94 11.82 7.35 -14.28
CA MET A 94 11.38 6.25 -13.43
C MET A 94 11.80 6.48 -11.96
N VAL A 95 13.05 6.90 -11.71
CA VAL A 95 13.52 7.18 -10.34
C VAL A 95 12.82 8.39 -9.72
N ILE A 96 12.50 9.44 -10.50
CA ILE A 96 11.73 10.60 -10.03
C ILE A 96 10.32 10.20 -9.61
N GLU A 97 9.63 9.42 -10.43
CA GLU A 97 8.26 9.02 -10.13
C GLU A 97 8.20 8.03 -8.96
N ASN A 98 9.22 7.17 -8.79
CA ASN A 98 9.35 6.35 -7.59
C ASN A 98 9.70 7.16 -6.35
N TYR A 99 10.52 8.22 -6.47
CA TYR A 99 10.73 9.16 -5.36
C TYR A 99 9.41 9.76 -4.89
N HIS A 100 8.57 10.24 -5.82
CA HIS A 100 7.27 10.78 -5.47
C HIS A 100 6.30 9.77 -4.87
N PHE A 101 6.41 8.50 -5.27
CA PHE A 101 5.66 7.39 -4.70
C PHE A 101 6.10 7.11 -3.25
N LEU A 102 7.39 6.84 -3.02
CA LEU A 102 7.95 6.52 -1.70
C LEU A 102 7.84 7.70 -0.72
N PHE A 103 8.06 8.93 -1.19
CA PHE A 103 7.88 10.13 -0.36
C PHE A 103 6.45 10.22 0.22
N ARG A 104 5.47 9.65 -0.47
CA ARG A 104 4.05 9.61 -0.07
C ARG A 104 3.63 8.28 0.54
N GLU A 105 4.56 7.37 0.78
CA GLU A 105 4.27 6.08 1.39
C GLU A 105 3.59 6.22 2.75
N SER A 106 4.05 7.20 3.54
CA SER A 106 3.39 7.55 4.79
C SER A 106 1.91 7.94 4.65
N TYR A 107 1.46 8.40 3.48
CA TYR A 107 0.06 8.78 3.26
C TYR A 107 -0.84 7.56 3.12
N PHE A 108 -0.30 6.44 2.63
CA PHE A 108 -1.07 5.23 2.44
C PHE A 108 -0.75 4.13 3.47
N ASP A 109 0.41 4.10 4.11
CA ASP A 109 0.72 3.13 5.17
C ASP A 109 0.22 3.55 6.55
N ALA A 110 0.38 4.83 6.91
CA ALA A 110 -0.01 5.32 8.23
C ALA A 110 -1.47 5.02 8.64
N PRO A 111 -2.47 5.06 7.74
CA PRO A 111 -3.87 4.81 8.09
C PRO A 111 -4.12 3.42 8.71
N VAL A 112 -3.40 2.39 8.24
CA VAL A 112 -3.57 1.02 8.73
C VAL A 112 -2.79 0.73 10.03
N LEU A 113 -1.97 1.67 10.51
CA LEU A 113 -1.27 1.54 11.80
C LEU A 113 -2.23 1.45 12.99
N SER A 114 -3.46 1.92 12.80
CA SER A 114 -4.53 1.86 13.79
C SER A 114 -5.44 0.64 13.64
N TYR A 115 -5.14 -0.32 12.76
CA TYR A 115 -6.02 -1.45 12.41
C TYR A 115 -6.55 -2.19 13.65
N VAL A 116 -7.80 -1.87 14.01
CA VAL A 116 -8.47 -2.37 15.23
C VAL A 116 -8.81 -3.86 15.15
N PRO A 117 -9.28 -4.41 14.01
CA PRO A 117 -9.79 -5.78 13.97
C PRO A 117 -8.78 -6.87 14.35
N ASN A 118 -7.48 -6.61 14.20
CA ASN A 118 -6.45 -7.60 14.54
C ASN A 118 -5.16 -6.94 15.04
N THR A 119 -4.86 -7.13 16.33
CA THR A 119 -3.65 -6.61 16.98
C THR A 119 -2.35 -7.15 16.38
N GLN A 120 -2.31 -8.41 15.95
CA GLN A 120 -1.09 -8.99 15.35
C GLN A 120 -0.79 -8.35 13.99
N VAL A 121 -1.82 -8.19 13.16
CA VAL A 121 -1.71 -7.47 11.88
C VAL A 121 -1.29 -6.02 12.12
N ARG A 122 -1.90 -5.35 13.10
CA ARG A 122 -1.53 -3.97 13.47
C ARG A 122 -0.05 -3.87 13.83
N LEU A 123 0.45 -4.74 14.70
CA LEU A 123 1.86 -4.72 15.11
C LEU A 123 2.80 -5.04 13.94
N ALA A 124 2.43 -5.97 13.06
CA ALA A 124 3.19 -6.25 11.85
C ALA A 124 3.29 -5.03 10.94
N MET A 125 2.18 -4.31 10.71
CA MET A 125 2.19 -3.07 9.93
C MET A 125 2.98 -1.94 10.60
N ASN A 126 2.98 -1.85 11.94
CA ASN A 126 3.80 -0.86 12.66
C ASN A 126 5.30 -1.15 12.50
N ALA A 127 5.69 -2.42 12.49
CA ALA A 127 7.08 -2.80 12.24
C ALA A 127 7.49 -2.50 10.79
N PHE A 128 6.64 -2.86 9.82
CA PHE A 128 6.82 -2.54 8.40
C PHE A 128 7.01 -1.03 8.17
N PHE A 129 6.08 -0.21 8.65
CA PHE A 129 6.15 1.25 8.50
C PHE A 129 7.42 1.87 9.11
N ALA A 130 7.89 1.33 10.24
CA ALA A 130 9.12 1.81 10.86
C ALA A 130 10.37 1.46 10.05
N GLU A 131 10.33 0.38 9.26
CA GLU A 131 11.40 -0.02 8.35
C GLU A 131 11.40 0.81 7.08
N GLU A 132 10.23 1.01 6.44
CA GLU A 132 10.10 1.78 5.20
C GLU A 132 10.42 3.27 5.35
N TYR A 133 10.36 3.80 6.58
CA TYR A 133 10.61 5.21 6.84
C TYR A 133 12.01 5.65 6.37
N GLY A 134 12.04 6.52 5.36
CA GLY A 134 13.26 7.08 4.80
C GLY A 134 13.82 6.34 3.59
N HIS A 135 13.10 5.36 3.02
CA HIS A 135 13.50 4.72 1.76
C HIS A 135 13.51 5.70 0.57
N ASP A 136 12.69 6.75 0.60
CA ASP A 136 12.72 7.86 -0.37
C ASP A 136 14.09 8.57 -0.41
N GLU A 137 14.83 8.59 0.70
CA GLU A 137 16.17 9.18 0.77
C GLU A 137 17.19 8.45 -0.11
N LEU A 138 17.00 7.15 -0.35
CA LEU A 138 17.86 6.39 -1.26
C LEU A 138 17.65 6.85 -2.71
N LEU A 139 16.40 7.11 -3.10
CA LEU A 139 16.11 7.65 -4.43
C LEU A 139 16.58 9.10 -4.55
N LEU A 140 16.46 9.91 -3.50
CA LEU A 140 17.04 11.24 -3.47
C LEU A 140 18.57 11.22 -3.62
N GLN A 141 19.27 10.27 -3.01
CA GLN A 141 20.71 10.10 -3.19
C GLN A 141 21.08 9.81 -4.64
N ALA A 142 20.29 9.00 -5.35
CA ALA A 142 20.46 8.78 -6.78
C ALA A 142 20.23 10.09 -7.56
N LEU A 143 19.11 10.78 -7.32
CA LEU A 143 18.74 12.01 -8.03
C LEU A 143 19.75 13.15 -7.83
N ASN A 144 20.35 13.27 -6.65
CA ASN A 144 21.42 14.24 -6.40
C ASN A 144 22.64 14.04 -7.33
N ARG A 145 22.91 12.81 -7.82
CA ARG A 145 24.03 12.54 -8.74
C ARG A 145 23.83 13.19 -10.11
N ILE A 146 22.58 13.37 -10.51
CA ILE A 146 22.23 14.03 -11.77
C ILE A 146 21.81 15.49 -11.56
N GLY A 147 22.13 16.06 -10.40
CA GLY A 147 21.89 17.48 -10.08
C GLY A 147 20.45 17.81 -9.70
N VAL A 148 19.60 16.81 -9.40
CA VAL A 148 18.24 17.03 -8.91
C VAL A 148 18.26 17.03 -7.38
N SER A 149 18.01 18.20 -6.79
CA SER A 149 18.00 18.38 -5.33
C SER A 149 16.62 18.10 -4.71
N ARG A 150 16.56 18.03 -3.38
CA ARG A 150 15.28 17.99 -2.64
C ARG A 150 14.44 19.24 -2.90
N GLU A 151 15.08 20.41 -2.98
CA GLU A 151 14.40 21.67 -3.25
C GLU A 151 13.74 21.65 -4.63
N ASP A 152 14.44 21.11 -5.64
CA ASP A 152 13.86 20.90 -6.97
C ASP A 152 12.62 20.02 -6.89
N LEU A 153 12.70 18.88 -6.21
CA LEU A 153 11.60 17.91 -6.08
C LEU A 153 10.40 18.48 -5.31
N ALA A 154 10.63 19.33 -4.30
CA ALA A 154 9.56 20.03 -3.59
C ALA A 154 8.78 21.00 -4.51
N HIS A 155 9.41 21.45 -5.60
CA HIS A 155 8.83 22.33 -6.61
C HIS A 155 8.40 21.59 -7.88
N THR A 156 8.12 20.28 -7.78
CA THR A 156 7.62 19.48 -8.90
C THR A 156 6.25 18.86 -8.67
N VAL A 157 5.55 18.60 -9.78
CA VAL A 157 4.29 17.88 -9.81
C VAL A 157 4.53 16.47 -10.38
N PRO A 158 4.30 15.39 -9.61
CA PRO A 158 4.35 14.00 -10.10
C PRO A 158 3.38 13.74 -11.24
N LEU A 159 3.65 12.75 -12.09
CA LEU A 159 2.74 12.34 -13.16
C LEU A 159 1.33 12.07 -12.62
N PRO A 160 0.27 12.42 -13.38
CA PRO A 160 -1.11 12.17 -12.95
C PRO A 160 -1.35 10.71 -12.54
N GLN A 161 -0.72 9.76 -13.24
CA GLN A 161 -0.84 8.33 -12.95
C GLN A 161 -0.10 7.93 -11.67
N THR A 162 1.04 8.55 -11.36
CA THR A 162 1.72 8.40 -10.07
C THR A 162 0.83 8.85 -8.93
N MET A 163 0.24 10.03 -9.04
CA MET A 163 -0.71 10.51 -8.03
C MET A 163 -1.99 9.69 -7.96
N ALA A 164 -2.50 9.19 -9.09
CA ALA A 164 -3.68 8.34 -9.11
C ALA A 164 -3.43 7.05 -8.32
N LEU A 165 -2.25 6.43 -8.49
CA LEU A 165 -1.86 5.25 -7.73
C LEU A 165 -1.71 5.56 -6.23
N CYS A 166 -0.97 6.62 -5.86
CA CYS A 166 -0.81 7.03 -4.46
C CYS A 166 -2.17 7.33 -3.80
N ASN A 167 -3.05 8.05 -4.48
CA ASN A 167 -4.37 8.41 -3.95
C ASN A 167 -5.29 7.20 -3.82
N ALA A 168 -5.22 6.24 -4.75
CA ALA A 168 -5.98 4.99 -4.65
C ALA A 168 -5.50 4.14 -3.46
N LEU A 169 -4.19 4.01 -3.27
CA LEU A 169 -3.60 3.33 -2.11
C LEU A 169 -4.02 4.00 -0.81
N ALA A 170 -3.95 5.33 -0.73
CA ALA A 170 -4.40 6.08 0.43
C ALA A 170 -5.91 5.89 0.67
N TYR A 171 -6.73 5.88 -0.38
CA TYR A 171 -8.16 5.62 -0.25
C TYR A 171 -8.42 4.21 0.31
N TRP A 172 -7.75 3.18 -0.23
CA TRP A 172 -7.92 1.81 0.25
C TRP A 172 -7.40 1.61 1.66
N SER A 173 -6.27 2.18 2.03
CA SER A 173 -5.76 2.03 3.40
C SER A 173 -6.69 2.64 4.45
N HIS A 174 -7.39 3.73 4.12
CA HIS A 174 -8.38 4.35 5.02
C HIS A 174 -9.72 3.60 5.04
N ASN A 175 -10.21 3.18 3.87
CA ASN A 175 -11.60 2.73 3.71
C ASN A 175 -11.75 1.22 3.56
N ASP A 176 -10.67 0.54 3.17
CA ASP A 176 -10.64 -0.89 2.90
C ASP A 176 -9.26 -1.53 3.21
N PRO A 177 -8.84 -1.54 4.49
CA PRO A 177 -7.51 -2.03 4.88
C PRO A 177 -7.22 -3.45 4.39
N LEU A 178 -8.23 -4.32 4.34
CA LEU A 178 -8.06 -5.68 3.85
C LEU A 178 -7.65 -5.71 2.38
N PHE A 179 -8.25 -4.86 1.53
CA PHE A 179 -7.81 -4.74 0.15
C PHE A 179 -6.42 -4.13 0.04
N PHE A 180 -6.15 -3.07 0.80
CA PHE A 180 -4.82 -2.46 0.86
C PHE A 180 -3.71 -3.49 1.19
N PHE A 181 -3.93 -4.39 2.17
CA PHE A 181 -2.94 -5.43 2.47
C PHE A 181 -2.64 -6.37 1.30
N THR A 182 -3.59 -6.55 0.37
CA THR A 182 -3.35 -7.38 -0.84
C THR A 182 -2.40 -6.72 -1.83
N THR A 183 -2.29 -5.38 -1.84
CA THR A 183 -1.43 -4.65 -2.78
C THR A 183 0.03 -4.66 -2.35
N LEU A 184 0.30 -4.72 -1.04
CA LEU A 184 1.66 -4.72 -0.47
C LEU A 184 2.56 -5.76 -1.15
N GLY A 185 2.09 -7.00 -1.31
CA GLY A 185 2.91 -8.06 -1.91
C GLY A 185 3.37 -7.76 -3.34
N ILE A 186 2.63 -6.95 -4.11
CA ILE A 186 3.00 -6.58 -5.48
C ILE A 186 3.95 -5.37 -5.47
N LEU A 187 3.69 -4.39 -4.60
CA LEU A 187 4.54 -3.21 -4.44
C LEU A 187 5.93 -3.57 -3.89
N GLU A 188 5.98 -4.49 -2.93
CA GLU A 188 7.20 -4.95 -2.25
C GLU A 188 8.05 -5.94 -3.07
N GLY A 189 7.74 -6.13 -4.35
CA GLY A 189 8.65 -6.85 -5.24
C GLY A 189 8.67 -8.37 -5.05
N LYS A 190 7.51 -9.03 -4.87
CA LYS A 190 7.42 -10.51 -4.94
C LYS A 190 7.87 -11.12 -6.27
N ASP A 191 8.08 -10.31 -7.30
CA ASP A 191 8.27 -10.81 -8.66
C ASP A 191 9.72 -10.69 -9.16
N ILE A 192 10.20 -11.79 -9.72
CA ILE A 192 11.58 -12.11 -10.14
C ILE A 192 12.07 -11.18 -11.28
N ARG A 193 11.23 -10.25 -11.76
CA ARG A 193 11.53 -9.35 -12.89
C ARG A 193 11.79 -7.89 -12.49
N GLN A 194 11.76 -7.52 -11.20
CA GLN A 194 12.27 -6.21 -10.75
C GLN A 194 13.72 -5.99 -11.21
N ASP A 195 14.52 -7.07 -11.28
CA ASP A 195 15.87 -7.06 -11.83
C ASP A 195 15.91 -6.51 -13.28
N SER A 196 14.84 -6.65 -14.08
CA SER A 196 14.85 -6.22 -15.48
C SER A 196 15.05 -4.71 -15.68
N PHE A 197 14.66 -3.86 -14.73
CA PHE A 197 14.92 -2.42 -14.80
C PHE A 197 16.41 -2.11 -14.56
N LEU A 198 16.97 -2.59 -13.44
CA LEU A 198 18.37 -2.36 -13.09
C LEU A 198 19.31 -3.05 -14.08
N ASP A 199 19.00 -4.29 -14.48
CA ASP A 199 19.73 -5.03 -15.50
C ASP A 199 19.76 -4.28 -16.83
N ALA A 200 18.62 -3.71 -17.25
CA ALA A 200 18.57 -2.86 -18.44
C ALA A 200 19.43 -1.62 -18.25
N ALA A 201 19.29 -0.91 -17.13
CA ALA A 201 20.03 0.32 -16.88
C ALA A 201 21.55 0.09 -16.91
N TYR A 202 22.04 -0.94 -16.21
CA TYR A 202 23.46 -1.32 -16.24
C TYR A 202 23.91 -1.76 -17.64
N ARG A 203 23.11 -2.58 -18.35
CA ARG A 203 23.43 -3.06 -19.69
C ARG A 203 23.50 -1.94 -20.73
N LEU A 204 22.66 -0.92 -20.60
CA LEU A 204 22.63 0.24 -21.51
C LEU A 204 23.61 1.35 -21.11
N GLY A 205 24.36 1.18 -20.02
CA GLY A 205 25.42 2.08 -19.61
C GLY A 205 24.96 3.32 -18.85
N VAL A 206 23.81 3.27 -18.17
CA VAL A 206 23.40 4.32 -17.21
C VAL A 206 24.43 4.38 -16.07
N ASP A 207 24.70 5.58 -15.57
CA ASP A 207 25.73 5.80 -14.54
C ASP A 207 25.55 4.88 -13.32
N ALA A 208 26.58 4.07 -13.04
CA ALA A 208 26.57 3.13 -11.92
C ALA A 208 26.46 3.83 -10.56
N GLU A 209 26.98 5.05 -10.43
CA GLU A 209 26.87 5.84 -9.19
C GLU A 209 25.45 6.37 -8.98
N PHE A 210 24.72 6.65 -10.06
CA PHE A 210 23.28 6.94 -10.03
C PHE A 210 22.47 5.69 -9.64
N LEU A 211 22.81 4.52 -10.19
CA LEU A 211 22.06 3.27 -9.95
C LEU A 211 22.31 2.64 -8.58
N ARG A 212 23.47 2.88 -7.96
CA ARG A 212 23.85 2.23 -6.70
C ARG A 212 22.84 2.44 -5.55
N PRO A 213 22.33 3.66 -5.27
CA PRO A 213 21.29 3.86 -4.27
C PRO A 213 19.95 3.21 -4.64
N VAL A 214 19.59 3.20 -5.93
CA VAL A 214 18.36 2.54 -6.42
C VAL A 214 18.42 1.03 -6.18
N LYS A 215 19.57 0.42 -6.46
CA LYS A 215 19.81 -0.99 -6.14
C LYS A 215 19.75 -1.24 -4.62
N ALA A 216 20.31 -0.34 -3.82
CA ALA A 216 20.28 -0.49 -2.36
C ALA A 216 18.85 -0.53 -1.81
N HIS A 217 17.94 0.29 -2.35
CA HIS A 217 16.52 0.23 -2.00
C HIS A 217 15.91 -1.13 -2.37
N SER A 218 16.10 -1.60 -3.60
CA SER A 218 15.62 -2.93 -4.02
C SER A 218 16.19 -4.07 -3.15
N ASP A 219 17.46 -4.00 -2.75
CA ASP A 219 18.11 -4.99 -1.90
C ASP A 219 17.55 -5.01 -0.47
N ILE A 220 17.10 -3.87 0.06
CA ILE A 220 16.44 -3.80 1.38
C ILE A 220 15.10 -4.55 1.31
N ASN A 221 14.29 -4.28 0.29
CA ASN A 221 12.97 -4.90 0.14
C ASN A 221 13.08 -6.44 0.03
N LEU A 222 14.09 -6.93 -0.72
CA LEU A 222 14.38 -8.36 -0.83
C LEU A 222 14.84 -8.99 0.50
N LYS A 223 15.66 -8.29 1.29
CA LYS A 223 16.20 -8.80 2.56
C LYS A 223 15.18 -8.78 3.71
N GLY A 224 14.26 -7.82 3.71
CA GLY A 224 13.21 -7.70 4.73
C GLY A 224 12.11 -8.76 4.65
N GLU A 225 12.17 -9.67 3.66
CA GLU A 225 11.10 -10.61 3.32
C GLU A 225 9.73 -9.92 3.15
N HIS A 226 9.71 -8.67 2.68
CA HIS A 226 8.49 -7.87 2.58
C HIS A 226 7.42 -8.51 1.70
N GLY A 227 7.84 -9.27 0.69
CA GLY A 227 6.95 -10.13 -0.09
C GLY A 227 6.14 -11.13 0.75
N SER A 228 6.61 -11.53 1.92
CA SER A 228 5.90 -12.43 2.83
C SER A 228 4.89 -11.73 3.74
N LEU A 229 4.95 -10.40 3.88
CA LEU A 229 4.12 -9.62 4.81
C LEU A 229 2.63 -9.84 4.56
N THR A 230 2.17 -9.71 3.31
CA THR A 230 0.77 -9.97 2.95
C THR A 230 0.32 -11.38 3.38
N ARG A 231 1.14 -12.42 3.18
CA ARG A 231 0.79 -13.78 3.61
C ARG A 231 0.78 -13.91 5.14
N LYS A 232 1.73 -13.27 5.84
CA LYS A 232 1.77 -13.19 7.31
C LYS A 232 0.49 -12.52 7.85
N ILE A 233 0.03 -11.44 7.21
CA ILE A 233 -1.23 -10.74 7.57
C ILE A 233 -2.44 -11.65 7.36
N PHE A 234 -2.61 -12.21 6.16
CA PHE A 234 -3.80 -13.01 5.83
C PHE A 234 -3.86 -14.35 6.56
N ALA A 235 -2.72 -14.89 7.02
CA ALA A 235 -2.69 -16.04 7.94
C ALA A 235 -3.33 -15.74 9.30
N GLN A 236 -3.39 -14.47 9.72
CA GLN A 236 -4.03 -14.05 10.97
C GLN A 236 -5.54 -13.78 10.83
N ILE A 237 -6.10 -13.88 9.62
CA ILE A 237 -7.51 -13.61 9.35
C ILE A 237 -8.28 -14.93 9.33
N PRO A 238 -9.08 -15.22 10.37
CA PRO A 238 -9.73 -16.53 10.50
C PRO A 238 -10.82 -16.75 9.45
N VAL A 239 -11.50 -15.68 9.05
CA VAL A 239 -12.63 -15.73 8.13
C VAL A 239 -12.77 -14.41 7.37
N VAL A 240 -13.06 -14.54 6.10
CA VAL A 240 -13.44 -13.48 5.17
C VAL A 240 -14.77 -13.89 4.57
N ASP A 241 -15.79 -13.04 4.75
CA ASP A 241 -17.11 -13.29 4.18
C ASP A 241 -17.09 -13.19 2.64
N GLN A 242 -18.12 -13.73 2.00
CA GLN A 242 -18.17 -13.78 0.54
C GLN A 242 -18.27 -12.40 -0.13
N GLU A 243 -18.90 -11.42 0.51
CA GLU A 243 -19.02 -10.07 -0.05
C GLU A 243 -17.67 -9.36 -0.04
N THR A 244 -16.96 -9.43 1.09
CA THR A 244 -15.58 -8.97 1.22
C THR A 244 -14.70 -9.66 0.18
N ALA A 245 -14.73 -10.98 0.08
CA ALA A 245 -13.91 -11.71 -0.91
C ALA A 245 -14.17 -11.26 -2.35
N ARG A 246 -15.45 -11.09 -2.74
CA ARG A 246 -15.81 -10.56 -4.08
C ARG A 246 -15.30 -9.14 -4.29
N ARG A 247 -15.40 -8.27 -3.27
CA ARG A 247 -14.90 -6.89 -3.32
C ARG A 247 -13.38 -6.84 -3.48
N LEU A 248 -12.64 -7.71 -2.78
CA LEU A 248 -11.19 -7.80 -2.93
C LEU A 248 -10.82 -8.14 -4.38
N LEU A 249 -11.43 -9.18 -4.95
CA LEU A 249 -11.20 -9.58 -6.35
C LEU A 249 -11.59 -8.49 -7.36
N ALA A 250 -12.71 -7.80 -7.15
CA ALA A 250 -13.15 -6.73 -8.04
C ALA A 250 -12.16 -5.56 -8.05
N GLN A 251 -11.66 -5.15 -6.88
CA GLN A 251 -10.70 -4.04 -6.79
C GLN A 251 -9.31 -4.40 -7.30
N THR A 252 -8.94 -5.69 -7.31
CA THR A 252 -7.68 -6.15 -7.92
C THR A 252 -7.55 -5.70 -9.39
N HIS A 253 -8.66 -5.67 -10.14
CA HIS A 253 -8.65 -5.16 -11.51
C HIS A 253 -8.21 -3.69 -11.58
N LEU A 254 -8.84 -2.83 -10.77
CA LEU A 254 -8.51 -1.40 -10.73
C LEU A 254 -7.07 -1.16 -10.26
N PHE A 255 -6.61 -1.91 -9.25
CA PHE A 255 -5.23 -1.80 -8.81
C PHE A 255 -4.23 -2.12 -9.93
N VAL A 256 -4.41 -3.23 -10.64
CA VAL A 256 -3.51 -3.62 -11.73
C VAL A 256 -3.55 -2.60 -12.88
N GLU A 257 -4.73 -2.05 -13.20
CA GLU A 257 -4.87 -0.99 -14.21
C GLU A 257 -4.11 0.29 -13.82
N LEU A 258 -4.23 0.73 -12.56
CA LEU A 258 -3.49 1.90 -12.06
C LEU A 258 -1.98 1.66 -12.02
N TYR A 259 -1.57 0.44 -11.65
CA TYR A 259 -0.18 0.05 -11.60
C TYR A 259 0.44 -0.01 -13.01
N ASP A 260 -0.25 -0.58 -14.00
CA ASP A 260 0.19 -0.51 -15.40
C ASP A 260 0.22 0.94 -15.92
N ALA A 261 -0.78 1.74 -15.57
CA ALA A 261 -0.88 3.14 -15.99
C ALA A 261 0.30 3.97 -15.49
N PHE A 262 0.83 3.69 -14.29
CA PHE A 262 2.04 4.30 -13.76
C PHE A 262 3.24 4.10 -14.70
N TYR A 263 3.57 2.85 -15.05
CA TYR A 263 4.70 2.56 -15.97
C TYR A 263 4.45 3.09 -17.38
N SER A 264 3.22 2.97 -17.87
CA SER A 264 2.80 3.55 -19.15
C SER A 264 2.98 5.07 -19.20
N ALA A 265 2.77 5.77 -18.08
CA ALA A 265 2.96 7.21 -17.99
C ALA A 265 4.43 7.59 -17.96
N VAL A 266 5.24 6.88 -17.16
CA VAL A 266 6.71 7.05 -17.13
C VAL A 266 7.27 6.90 -18.54
N TRP A 267 6.94 5.81 -19.22
CA TRP A 267 7.41 5.56 -20.59
C TRP A 267 7.00 6.68 -21.55
N ARG A 268 5.71 6.98 -21.66
CA ARG A 268 5.21 7.97 -22.63
C ARG A 268 5.74 9.38 -22.38
N HIS A 269 5.82 9.80 -21.11
CA HIS A 269 6.27 11.13 -20.77
C HIS A 269 7.76 11.27 -21.02
N TYR A 270 8.57 10.43 -20.38
CA TYR A 270 10.03 10.57 -20.43
C TYR A 270 10.64 10.14 -21.76
N LEU A 271 9.92 9.41 -22.61
CA LEU A 271 10.37 9.17 -23.99
C LEU A 271 10.45 10.46 -24.81
N HIS A 272 9.67 11.50 -24.48
CA HIS A 272 9.60 12.75 -25.25
C HIS A 272 9.79 14.02 -24.41
N ALA A 273 10.11 13.89 -23.13
CA ALA A 273 10.25 15.05 -22.24
C ALA A 273 11.46 15.92 -22.63
N ASP A 274 11.21 17.22 -22.84
CA ASP A 274 12.23 18.24 -23.05
C ASP A 274 12.96 18.59 -21.74
N THR A 275 12.25 18.48 -20.62
CA THR A 275 12.78 18.71 -19.27
C THR A 275 12.47 17.54 -18.37
N LEU A 276 13.41 17.18 -17.50
CA LEU A 276 13.26 16.05 -16.59
C LEU A 276 12.23 16.30 -15.48
N LEU A 277 12.09 17.54 -15.02
CA LEU A 277 11.24 17.92 -13.89
C LEU A 277 10.00 18.67 -14.36
N ARG A 278 8.83 18.25 -13.86
CA ARG A 278 7.54 18.94 -14.07
C ARG A 278 7.36 20.03 -13.03
N ARG A 279 8.06 21.15 -13.24
CA ARG A 279 8.11 22.30 -12.33
C ARG A 279 6.74 22.98 -12.15
N ILE A 280 6.42 23.36 -10.91
CA ILE A 280 5.18 24.06 -10.56
C ILE A 280 5.10 25.40 -11.29
N GLU A 281 6.24 26.07 -11.50
CA GLU A 281 6.33 27.37 -12.16
C GLU A 281 5.86 27.37 -13.62
N HIS A 282 5.61 26.19 -14.21
CA HIS A 282 5.16 26.03 -15.59
C HIS A 282 3.63 25.79 -15.71
N TYR A 283 2.88 25.84 -14.60
CA TYR A 283 1.41 25.69 -14.55
C TYR A 283 0.74 26.98 -14.07
#